data_AF-A0A920SA90-F1
#
_entry.id   AF-A0A920SA90-F1
#
_cell.length_a   1.000
_cell.length_b   1.000
_cell.length_c   1.000
_cell.angle_alpha   90.00
_cell.angle_beta   90.00
_cell.angle_gamma   90.00
#
_symmetry.space_group_name_H-M   'P 1'
#
loop_
_entity.id
_entity.type
_entity.pdbx_description
1 polymer ?
#
loop_
_entity_poly.entity_id
_entity_poly.type
_entity_poly.pdbx_seq_one_letter_code
_entity_poly.pdbx_strand_id
1 'polypeptide(L)'
;MVEYLDSLVGHVGIQASDKEDEAELRRMTVSMTVRRQGVGRRLLRTTEEFCRSRGYKRIILSTVDFLKPALAMYHNNGYKLVNVEPYGVSPNDRLESITWLKSCIRLL
;
A
#
# COMPACT_ATOMS: atom_id res chain seq x y z
N MET A 1 5.32 -11.54 -3.42
CA MET A 1 5.65 -11.66 -4.86
C MET A 1 4.45 -12.28 -5.57
N VAL A 2 4.15 -11.89 -6.81
CA VAL A 2 3.13 -12.56 -7.65
C VAL A 2 3.70 -12.89 -9.03
N GLU A 3 3.54 -14.14 -9.44
CA GLU A 3 3.95 -14.68 -10.73
C GLU A 3 2.72 -15.00 -11.60
N TYR A 4 2.85 -14.84 -12.92
CA TYR A 4 1.83 -15.15 -13.93
C TYR A 4 2.50 -15.73 -15.17
N LEU A 5 2.11 -16.95 -15.58
CA LEU A 5 2.74 -17.67 -16.70
C LEU A 5 4.28 -17.65 -16.59
N ASP A 6 4.80 -18.05 -15.42
CA ASP A 6 6.23 -18.07 -15.05
C ASP A 6 6.98 -16.72 -15.13
N SER A 7 6.25 -15.60 -15.21
CA SER A 7 6.82 -14.26 -15.21
C SER A 7 6.51 -13.53 -13.90
N LEU A 8 7.51 -12.87 -13.30
CA LEU A 8 7.32 -11.96 -12.17
C LEU A 8 6.53 -10.72 -12.63
N VAL A 9 5.28 -10.59 -12.16
CA VAL A 9 4.39 -9.50 -12.60
C VAL A 9 4.05 -8.50 -11.50
N GLY A 10 4.52 -8.71 -10.27
CA GLY A 10 4.37 -7.71 -9.22
C GLY A 10 5.03 -8.08 -7.90
N HIS A 11 5.33 -7.04 -7.13
CA HIS A 11 5.92 -7.17 -5.80
C HIS A 11 5.39 -6.11 -4.84
N VAL A 12 5.63 -6.34 -3.56
CA VAL A 12 5.36 -5.43 -2.44
C VAL A 12 6.38 -5.73 -1.36
N GLY A 13 6.88 -4.68 -0.71
CA GLY A 13 7.77 -4.76 0.44
C GLY A 13 7.02 -4.42 1.73
N ILE A 14 7.44 -5.04 2.83
CA ILE A 14 6.97 -4.73 4.18
C ILE A 14 8.17 -4.61 5.10
N GLN A 15 8.13 -3.60 5.97
CA GLN A 15 9.09 -3.39 7.04
C GLN A 15 8.38 -2.92 8.31
N ALA A 16 9.05 -2.98 9.46
CA ALA A 16 8.60 -2.27 10.64
C ALA A 16 8.68 -0.74 10.40
N SER A 17 7.73 0.01 10.98
CA SER A 17 7.87 1.46 11.13
C SER A 17 8.49 1.80 12.49
N ASP A 18 8.68 3.09 12.76
CA ASP A 18 9.19 3.59 14.04
C ASP A 18 8.16 3.48 15.18
N LYS A 19 6.90 3.10 14.88
CA LYS A 19 5.86 2.91 15.88
C LYS A 19 5.67 1.43 16.20
N GLU A 20 5.49 1.12 17.48
CA GLU A 20 5.21 -0.25 17.93
C GLU A 20 3.98 -0.85 17.24
N ASP A 21 4.09 -2.14 16.90
CA ASP A 21 3.07 -2.94 16.23
C ASP A 21 2.56 -2.34 14.90
N GLU A 22 3.34 -1.48 14.24
CA GLU A 22 3.01 -0.91 12.92
C GLU A 22 3.98 -1.40 11.85
N ALA A 23 3.40 -1.92 10.76
CA ALA A 23 4.13 -2.26 9.56
C ALA A 23 3.95 -1.18 8.50
N GLU A 24 4.99 -0.92 7.73
CA GLU A 24 4.92 -0.03 6.58
C GLU A 24 5.00 -0.80 5.27
N LEU A 25 3.96 -0.63 4.44
CA LEU A 25 3.91 -1.15 3.09
C LEU A 25 4.67 -0.21 2.15
N ARG A 26 5.67 -0.75 1.47
CA ARG A 26 6.53 0.02 0.55
C ARG A 26 6.65 -0.65 -0.80
N ARG A 27 6.95 0.17 -1.82
CA ARG A 27 7.37 -0.27 -3.17
C ARG A 27 6.41 -1.30 -3.77
N MET A 28 5.11 -1.06 -3.68
CA MET A 28 4.12 -1.91 -4.33
C MET A 28 4.06 -1.59 -5.82
N THR A 29 4.28 -2.58 -6.68
CA THR A 29 4.27 -2.39 -8.14
C THR A 29 3.66 -3.60 -8.83
N VAL A 30 2.91 -3.33 -9.90
CA VAL A 30 2.30 -4.34 -10.77
C VAL A 30 2.64 -3.99 -12.22
N SER A 31 3.14 -4.98 -12.96
CA SER A 31 3.44 -4.88 -14.38
C SER A 31 2.24 -4.36 -15.16
N MET A 32 2.50 -3.45 -16.10
CA MET A 32 1.46 -2.84 -16.92
C MET A 32 0.64 -3.86 -17.70
N THR A 33 1.24 -5.00 -18.08
CA THR A 33 0.61 -6.06 -18.87
C THR A 33 -0.51 -6.79 -18.11
N VAL A 34 -0.54 -6.72 -16.78
CA VAL A 34 -1.53 -7.42 -15.94
C VAL A 34 -2.29 -6.50 -14.98
N ARG A 35 -2.25 -5.17 -15.21
CA ARG A 35 -3.04 -4.22 -14.41
C ARG A 35 -4.53 -4.45 -14.63
N ARG A 36 -5.32 -4.05 -13.63
CA ARG A 36 -6.79 -4.19 -13.61
C ARG A 36 -7.31 -5.64 -13.60
N GLN A 37 -6.43 -6.61 -13.39
CA GLN A 37 -6.78 -8.04 -13.24
C GLN A 37 -6.76 -8.51 -11.77
N GLY A 38 -6.81 -7.58 -10.81
CA GLY A 38 -6.84 -7.92 -9.38
C GLY A 38 -5.49 -8.25 -8.73
N VAL A 39 -4.38 -8.26 -9.48
CA VAL A 39 -3.02 -8.57 -8.96
C VAL A 39 -2.63 -7.68 -7.78
N GLY A 40 -2.86 -6.37 -7.87
CA GLY A 40 -2.58 -5.43 -6.77
C GLY A 40 -3.38 -5.77 -5.51
N ARG A 41 -4.68 -6.07 -5.65
CA ARG A 41 -5.52 -6.47 -4.52
C ARG A 41 -5.02 -7.78 -3.88
N ARG A 42 -4.53 -8.73 -4.69
CA ARG A 42 -3.96 -9.99 -4.20
C ARG A 42 -2.67 -9.73 -3.40
N LEU A 43 -1.75 -8.91 -3.92
CA LEU A 43 -0.55 -8.49 -3.21
C LEU A 43 -0.90 -7.82 -1.87
N LEU A 44 -1.83 -6.86 -1.88
CA LEU A 44 -2.27 -6.15 -0.67
C LEU A 44 -2.87 -7.11 0.36
N ARG A 45 -3.76 -8.01 -0.04
CA ARG A 45 -4.36 -9.01 0.86
C ARG A 45 -3.30 -9.92 1.49
N THR A 46 -2.37 -10.44 0.69
CA THR A 46 -1.27 -11.29 1.19
C THR A 46 -0.39 -10.52 2.18
N THR A 47 -0.11 -9.25 1.90
CA THR A 47 0.59 -8.37 2.83
C THR A 47 -0.16 -8.20 4.15
N GLU A 48 -1.48 -7.96 4.11
CA GLU A 48 -2.27 -7.81 5.32
C GLU A 48 -2.33 -9.10 6.15
N GLU A 49 -2.48 -10.26 5.49
CA GLU A 49 -2.41 -11.58 6.13
C GLU A 49 -1.06 -11.82 6.80
N PHE A 50 0.04 -11.49 6.10
CA PHE A 50 1.38 -11.55 6.65
C PHE A 50 1.51 -10.67 7.90
N CYS A 51 1.09 -9.40 7.83
CA CYS A 51 1.20 -8.48 8.95
C CYS A 51 0.42 -8.98 10.17
N ARG A 52 -0.81 -9.48 9.98
CA ARG A 52 -1.61 -10.10 11.05
C ARG A 52 -0.89 -11.30 11.67
N SER A 53 -0.32 -12.18 10.85
CA SER A 53 0.40 -13.38 11.35
C SER A 53 1.65 -13.03 12.16
N ARG A 54 2.22 -11.84 11.97
CA ARG A 54 3.39 -11.32 12.68
C ARG A 54 3.04 -10.47 13.89
N GLY A 55 1.75 -10.28 14.21
CA GLY A 55 1.29 -9.51 15.37
C GLY A 55 1.18 -8.00 15.15
N TYR A 56 1.39 -7.50 13.91
CA TYR A 56 1.18 -6.09 13.63
C TYR A 56 -0.30 -5.71 13.81
N LYS A 57 -0.54 -4.62 14.53
CA LYS A 57 -1.88 -4.08 14.81
C LYS A 57 -2.37 -3.12 13.74
N ARG A 58 -1.47 -2.54 12.94
CA ARG A 58 -1.82 -1.61 11.86
C ARG A 58 -0.78 -1.62 10.75
N ILE A 59 -1.23 -1.22 9.56
CA ILE A 59 -0.38 -1.02 8.38
C ILE A 59 -0.50 0.43 7.94
N ILE A 60 0.64 1.07 7.73
CA ILE A 60 0.75 2.41 7.15
C ILE A 60 1.39 2.33 5.76
N LEU A 61 1.06 3.28 4.89
CA LEU A 61 1.73 3.49 3.61
C LEU A 61 1.56 4.93 3.15
N SER A 62 2.46 5.40 2.31
CA SER A 62 2.34 6.68 1.62
C SER A 62 2.38 6.48 0.11
N THR A 63 1.60 7.28 -0.61
CA THR A 63 1.56 7.29 -2.07
C THR A 63 1.28 8.70 -2.56
N VAL A 64 1.70 9.01 -3.77
CA VAL A 64 1.46 10.29 -4.40
C VAL A 64 0.08 10.37 -5.05
N ASP A 65 -0.49 11.57 -5.07
CA ASP A 65 -1.86 11.86 -5.47
C ASP A 65 -2.13 11.58 -6.97
N PHE A 66 -1.12 11.64 -7.84
CA PHE A 66 -1.28 11.31 -9.25
C PHE A 66 -1.42 9.80 -9.52
N LEU A 67 -1.11 8.92 -8.54
CA LEU A 67 -1.34 7.48 -8.64
C LEU A 67 -2.80 7.10 -8.33
N LYS A 68 -3.75 7.68 -9.06
CA LYS A 68 -5.21 7.52 -8.85
C LYS A 68 -5.67 6.05 -8.68
N PRO A 69 -5.15 5.06 -9.45
CA PRO A 69 -5.52 3.66 -9.24
C PRO A 69 -5.10 3.09 -7.87
N ALA A 70 -3.96 3.54 -7.32
CA ALA A 70 -3.49 3.14 -6.00
C ALA A 70 -4.36 3.75 -4.90
N LEU A 71 -4.70 5.04 -5.00
CA LEU A 71 -5.60 5.71 -4.06
C LEU A 71 -6.95 4.98 -3.96
N ALA A 72 -7.57 4.71 -5.12
CA ALA A 72 -8.82 3.98 -5.19
C ALA A 72 -8.69 2.56 -4.61
N MET A 73 -7.57 1.88 -4.87
CA MET A 73 -7.31 0.55 -4.31
C MET A 73 -7.21 0.59 -2.79
N TYR A 74 -6.42 1.49 -2.20
CA TYR A 74 -6.26 1.56 -0.75
C TYR A 74 -7.57 1.92 -0.05
N HIS A 75 -8.27 2.95 -0.55
CA HIS A 75 -9.59 3.34 -0.05
C HIS A 75 -10.58 2.17 -0.08
N ASN A 76 -10.69 1.48 -1.22
CA ASN A 76 -11.63 0.35 -1.37
C ASN A 76 -11.25 -0.89 -0.56
N ASN A 77 -10.00 -0.98 -0.06
CA ASN A 77 -9.57 -2.02 0.85
C ASN A 77 -9.59 -1.57 2.32
N GLY A 78 -10.27 -0.46 2.63
CA GLY A 78 -10.52 -0.04 4.01
C GLY A 78 -9.37 0.73 4.67
N TYR A 79 -8.37 1.15 3.90
CA TYR A 79 -7.40 2.12 4.40
C TYR A 79 -8.05 3.50 4.53
N LYS A 80 -7.66 4.24 5.56
CA LYS A 80 -8.12 5.60 5.86
C LYS A 80 -6.98 6.56 5.62
N LEU A 81 -7.28 7.67 4.95
CA LEU A 81 -6.35 8.78 4.82
C LEU A 81 -6.08 9.36 6.20
N VAL A 82 -4.81 9.55 6.55
CA VAL A 82 -4.39 10.09 7.86
C VAL A 82 -3.45 11.28 7.76
N ASN A 83 -2.81 11.51 6.60
CA ASN A 83 -1.98 12.69 6.35
C ASN A 83 -1.98 13.06 4.87
N VAL A 84 -1.82 14.35 4.58
CA VAL A 84 -1.52 14.90 3.26
C VAL A 84 -0.41 15.92 3.43
N GLU A 85 0.66 15.80 2.65
CA GLU A 85 1.79 16.71 2.68
C GLU A 85 2.29 17.02 1.27
N PRO A 86 2.94 18.18 1.03
CA PRO A 86 3.54 18.46 -0.26
C PRO A 86 4.53 17.37 -0.68
N TYR A 87 4.47 16.94 -1.93
CA TYR A 87 5.40 15.99 -2.52
C TYR A 87 6.34 16.68 -3.49
N GLY A 88 7.64 16.58 -3.20
CA GLY A 88 8.70 17.22 -3.99
C GLY A 88 9.30 18.45 -3.29
N VAL A 89 10.22 19.11 -3.99
CA VAL A 89 10.98 20.26 -3.45
C VAL A 89 10.69 21.57 -4.17
N SER A 90 9.93 21.52 -5.28
CA SER A 90 9.62 22.69 -6.10
C SER A 90 8.26 23.28 -5.70
N PRO A 91 8.15 24.60 -5.46
CA PRO A 91 6.87 25.28 -5.24
C PRO A 91 5.86 25.14 -6.38
N ASN A 92 6.33 24.78 -7.59
CA ASN A 92 5.47 24.54 -8.75
C ASN A 92 4.93 23.11 -8.83
N ASP A 93 5.48 22.17 -8.06
CA ASP A 93 4.97 20.81 -7.99
C ASP A 93 3.81 20.81 -6.99
N ARG A 94 2.58 21.00 -7.49
CA ARG A 94 1.34 20.83 -6.71
C ARG A 94 0.99 19.35 -6.53
N LEU A 95 1.99 18.53 -6.22
CA LEU A 95 1.82 17.11 -5.97
C LEU A 95 1.70 16.89 -4.47
N GLU A 96 0.90 15.92 -4.08
CA GLU A 96 0.66 15.61 -2.68
C GLU A 96 1.08 14.17 -2.39
N SER A 97 1.79 13.97 -1.29
CA SER A 97 1.99 12.68 -0.67
C SER A 97 0.85 12.45 0.30
N ILE A 98 0.15 11.33 0.11
CA ILE A 98 -1.02 10.93 0.88
C ILE A 98 -0.66 9.68 1.68
N THR A 99 -0.78 9.78 3.00
CA THR A 99 -0.53 8.68 3.92
C THR A 99 -1.84 8.02 4.33
N TRP A 100 -1.85 6.69 4.27
CA TRP A 100 -2.99 5.83 4.50
C TRP A 100 -2.70 4.85 5.63
N LEU A 101 -3.67 4.60 6.50
CA LEU A 101 -3.58 3.70 7.64
C LEU A 101 -4.73 2.69 7.62
N LYS A 102 -4.46 1.44 7.98
CA LYS A 102 -5.48 0.41 8.20
C LYS A 102 -5.20 -0.37 9.47
N SER A 103 -6.24 -0.58 10.28
CA SER A 103 -6.19 -1.51 11.41
C SER A 103 -6.14 -2.96 10.92
N CYS A 104 -5.25 -3.76 11.49
CA CYS A 104 -5.14 -5.19 11.26
C CYS A 104 -5.92 -6.03 12.28
N ILE A 105 -6.41 -5.40 13.34
CA ILE A 105 -7.21 -6.04 14.41
C ILE A 105 -8.59 -6.39 13.83
N ARG A 106 -9.06 -7.62 14.04
CA ARG A 106 -10.46 -7.95 13.76
C ARG A 106 -11.34 -7.15 14.72
N LEU A 107 -12.26 -6.35 14.18
CA LEU A 107 -13.40 -5.90 14.98
C LEU A 107 -14.21 -7.17 15.30
N LEU A 108 -14.32 -7.47 16.59
CA LEU A 108 -15.16 -8.55 17.11
C LEU A 108 -16.63 -8.26 16.84
#